data_AF-A0AAV6JQX9-F1
#
_entry.id   AF-A0AAV6JQX9-F1
#
_cell.length_a   1.000
_cell.length_b   1.000
_cell.length_c   1.000
_cell.angle_alpha   90.00
_cell.angle_beta   90.00
_cell.angle_gamma   90.00
#
_symmetry.space_group_name_H-M   'P 1'
#
loop_
_entity.id
_entity.type
_entity.pdbx_description
1 polymer ?
#
loop_
_entity_poly.entity_id
_entity_poly.type
_entity_poly.pdbx_seq_one_letter_code
_entity_poly.pdbx_strand_id
1 'polypeptide(L)'
;MNPAAGSDVGPATGGERMGNNNNRRNNGYLIVLHVPVLGIIVFFSVYLLLLQTFQPPPHDPIFFVSPGHHPYQFKFTTQKGTDFYVKTGRFEQAYPPDSPQRMKLEAQVETQYVSTYADFCKIEVLRFREGHFSKMPHCDLLKRYMAVAR
;
A
#
# COMPACT_ATOMS: atom_id res chain seq x y z
N MET A 1 85.86 -16.86 59.95
CA MET A 1 84.83 -15.81 60.13
C MET A 1 83.55 -16.27 59.43
N ASN A 2 82.46 -16.45 60.18
CA ASN A 2 81.13 -16.82 59.68
C ASN A 2 80.34 -15.56 59.26
N PRO A 3 79.41 -15.68 58.30
CA PRO A 3 78.18 -14.90 58.32
C PRO A 3 76.97 -15.77 58.72
N ALA A 4 76.06 -15.10 59.40
CA ALA A 4 74.93 -15.63 60.16
C ALA A 4 73.67 -15.87 59.33
N ALA A 5 72.80 -16.70 59.91
CA ALA A 5 71.45 -17.05 59.50
C ALA A 5 70.44 -15.89 59.58
N GLY A 6 69.25 -16.09 59.01
CA GLY A 6 68.03 -15.40 59.44
C GLY A 6 66.94 -15.27 58.38
N SER A 7 65.93 -16.13 58.47
CA SER A 7 64.73 -16.19 57.63
C SER A 7 63.63 -15.20 58.03
N ASP A 8 62.72 -15.00 57.08
CA ASP A 8 61.26 -14.84 57.22
C ASP A 8 60.61 -13.50 57.59
N VAL A 9 59.38 -13.42 57.07
CA VAL A 9 58.22 -12.58 57.44
C VAL A 9 58.03 -11.30 56.62
N GLY A 10 57.25 -11.42 55.54
CA GLY A 10 56.46 -10.33 54.99
C GLY A 10 54.98 -10.51 55.34
N PRO A 11 54.24 -9.42 55.59
CA PRO A 11 52.80 -9.42 55.39
C PRO A 11 52.41 -8.39 54.31
N ALA A 12 51.66 -8.88 53.34
CA ALA A 12 50.87 -8.09 52.41
C ALA A 12 49.58 -7.62 53.11
N THR A 13 49.31 -6.32 53.12
CA THR A 13 47.97 -5.77 53.39
C THR A 13 47.73 -4.50 52.56
N GLY A 14 47.75 -4.66 51.24
CA GLY A 14 47.04 -3.76 50.33
C GLY A 14 45.66 -4.35 50.03
N GLY A 15 44.60 -3.58 50.23
CA GLY A 15 43.25 -4.03 49.89
C GLY A 15 42.16 -3.21 50.55
N GLU A 16 41.91 -2.01 50.02
CA GLU A 16 40.68 -1.26 50.24
C GLU A 16 39.48 -2.15 49.88
N ARG A 17 38.68 -2.53 50.88
CA ARG A 17 37.45 -3.30 50.64
C ARG A 17 36.39 -2.35 50.08
N MET A 18 36.19 -2.47 48.77
CA MET A 18 35.14 -1.86 47.95
C MET A 18 33.76 -1.90 48.63
N GLY A 19 33.11 -0.74 48.71
CA GLY A 19 31.75 -0.57 49.21
C GLY A 19 30.71 -1.37 48.44
N ASN A 20 29.78 -1.97 49.18
CA ASN A 20 28.68 -2.76 48.67
C ASN A 20 27.56 -1.85 48.13
N ASN A 21 27.58 -1.56 46.83
CA ASN A 21 26.50 -0.82 46.17
C ASN A 21 25.41 -1.77 45.66
N ASN A 22 24.54 -2.19 46.57
CA ASN A 22 23.30 -2.87 46.22
C ASN A 22 22.25 -1.86 45.73
N ASN A 23 22.44 -1.29 44.54
CA ASN A 23 21.38 -0.53 43.86
C ASN A 23 20.68 -1.43 42.84
N ARG A 24 19.88 -2.37 43.34
CA ARG A 24 19.00 -3.22 42.53
C ARG A 24 17.83 -2.36 42.07
N ARG A 25 18.03 -1.65 40.94
CA ARG A 25 16.97 -0.89 40.27
C ARG A 25 15.82 -1.84 39.94
N ASN A 26 14.66 -1.60 40.53
CA ASN A 26 13.39 -2.23 40.16
C ASN A 26 13.01 -1.80 38.74
N ASN A 27 13.59 -2.41 37.72
CA ASN A 27 13.23 -2.24 36.30
C ASN A 27 12.30 -3.36 35.79
N GLY A 28 11.68 -4.13 36.69
CA GLY A 28 10.75 -5.20 36.33
C GLY A 28 9.41 -4.70 35.77
N TYR A 29 9.04 -3.44 36.02
CA TYR A 29 7.77 -2.89 35.56
C TYR A 29 7.77 -2.54 34.07
N LEU A 30 8.95 -2.18 33.53
CA LEU A 30 9.11 -1.85 32.11
C LEU A 30 9.00 -3.08 31.20
N ILE A 31 9.36 -4.28 31.70
CA ILE A 31 9.32 -5.50 30.88
C ILE A 31 7.95 -6.18 30.97
N VAL A 32 7.28 -6.13 32.13
CA VAL A 32 5.99 -6.83 32.36
C VAL A 32 4.81 -6.09 31.73
N LEU A 33 4.83 -4.75 31.63
CA LEU A 33 3.75 -3.98 31.02
C LEU A 33 3.86 -3.79 29.50
N HIS A 34 5.06 -3.87 28.93
CA HIS A 34 5.24 -3.64 27.49
C HIS A 34 4.64 -4.76 26.63
N VAL A 35 4.66 -6.02 27.10
CA VAL A 35 4.17 -7.17 26.35
C VAL A 35 2.63 -7.15 26.14
N PRO A 36 1.78 -6.96 27.18
CA PRO A 36 0.32 -6.98 26.97
C PRO A 36 -0.19 -5.76 26.18
N VAL A 37 0.42 -4.59 26.36
CA VAL A 37 0.00 -3.35 25.68
C VAL A 37 0.26 -3.44 24.18
N LEU A 38 1.42 -3.97 23.77
CA LEU A 38 1.71 -4.20 22.36
C LEU A 38 0.77 -5.24 21.74
N GLY A 39 0.39 -6.29 22.48
CA GLY A 39 -0.58 -7.30 22.03
C GLY A 39 -1.97 -6.71 21.76
N ILE A 40 -2.46 -5.84 22.64
CA ILE A 40 -3.75 -5.14 22.46
C ILE A 40 -3.70 -4.22 21.24
N ILE A 41 -2.62 -3.45 21.07
CA ILE A 41 -2.46 -2.55 19.92
C ILE A 41 -2.44 -3.34 18.62
N VAL A 42 -1.71 -4.46 18.55
CA VAL A 42 -1.64 -5.31 17.35
C VAL A 42 -3.00 -5.95 17.07
N PHE A 43 -3.67 -6.50 18.09
CA PHE A 43 -5.00 -7.11 17.92
C PHE A 43 -6.02 -6.09 17.44
N PHE A 44 -6.04 -4.90 18.03
CA PHE A 44 -6.93 -3.82 17.62
C PHE A 44 -6.62 -3.34 16.20
N SER A 45 -5.34 -3.26 15.83
CA SER A 45 -4.91 -2.89 14.47
C SER A 45 -5.39 -3.90 13.43
N VAL A 46 -5.23 -5.20 13.69
CA VAL A 46 -5.71 -6.29 12.81
C VAL A 46 -7.23 -6.35 12.77
N TYR A 47 -7.89 -6.18 13.91
CA TYR A 47 -9.35 -6.18 14.01
C TYR A 47 -9.97 -5.01 13.24
N LEU A 48 -9.41 -3.80 13.36
CA LEU A 48 -9.84 -2.64 12.57
C LEU A 48 -9.62 -2.85 11.07
N LEU A 49 -8.48 -3.46 10.68
CA LEU A 49 -8.21 -3.79 9.29
C LEU A 49 -9.26 -4.77 8.73
N LEU A 50 -9.62 -5.79 9.51
CA LEU A 50 -10.67 -6.74 9.16
C LEU A 50 -12.03 -6.06 9.05
N LEU A 51 -12.38 -5.14 9.96
CA LEU A 51 -13.63 -4.39 9.85
C LEU A 51 -13.68 -3.52 8.58
N GLN A 52 -12.54 -2.96 8.17
CA GLN A 52 -12.44 -2.17 6.93
C GLN A 52 -12.55 -3.01 5.66
N THR A 53 -12.27 -4.32 5.69
CA THR A 53 -12.48 -5.19 4.52
C THR A 53 -13.94 -5.63 4.35
N PHE A 54 -14.77 -5.56 5.40
CA PHE A 54 -16.20 -5.91 5.33
C PHE A 54 -17.09 -4.78 4.80
N GLN A 55 -16.61 -3.54 4.77
CA GLN A 55 -17.34 -2.44 4.16
C GLN A 55 -16.90 -2.28 2.70
N PRO A 56 -17.77 -2.57 1.71
CA PRO A 56 -17.53 -2.10 0.36
C PRO A 56 -17.39 -0.57 0.41
N PRO A 57 -16.39 0.02 -0.26
CA PRO A 57 -16.15 1.45 -0.20
C PRO A 57 -17.42 2.21 -0.64
N PRO A 58 -17.79 3.32 0.03
CA PRO A 58 -19.03 4.08 -0.24
C PRO A 58 -19.04 4.82 -1.59
N HIS A 59 -18.07 4.58 -2.45
CA HIS A 59 -17.91 5.18 -3.76
C HIS A 59 -17.98 4.11 -4.82
N ASP A 60 -19.14 3.47 -4.97
CA ASP A 60 -19.44 2.74 -6.20
C ASP A 60 -19.47 3.78 -7.33
N PRO A 61 -18.50 3.79 -8.25
CA PRO A 61 -18.49 4.78 -9.31
C PRO A 61 -19.63 4.48 -10.27
N ILE A 62 -20.27 5.53 -10.77
CA ILE A 62 -21.44 5.45 -11.66
C ILE A 62 -21.10 4.69 -12.96
N PHE A 63 -19.83 4.68 -13.35
CA PHE A 63 -19.30 4.03 -14.55
C PHE A 63 -17.96 3.33 -14.29
N PHE A 64 -17.69 2.30 -15.09
CA PHE A 64 -16.40 1.61 -15.17
C PHE A 64 -15.95 1.48 -16.62
N VAL A 65 -14.66 1.64 -16.88
CA VAL A 65 -14.11 1.60 -18.25
C VAL A 65 -13.42 0.27 -18.58
N SER A 66 -13.17 -0.58 -17.58
CA SER A 66 -12.56 -1.89 -17.79
C SER A 66 -13.60 -3.01 -17.62
N PRO A 67 -13.78 -3.88 -18.62
CA PRO A 67 -14.51 -5.12 -18.43
C PRO A 67 -13.65 -6.05 -17.57
N GLY A 68 -14.15 -6.50 -16.42
CA GLY A 68 -13.49 -7.63 -15.74
C GLY A 68 -13.66 -7.74 -14.23
N HIS A 69 -14.09 -6.69 -13.51
CA HIS A 69 -14.06 -6.74 -12.04
C HIS A 69 -15.37 -6.39 -11.32
N HIS A 70 -16.44 -6.03 -12.04
CA HIS A 70 -17.67 -5.55 -11.41
C HIS A 70 -18.95 -6.08 -12.09
N PRO A 71 -20.05 -6.26 -11.35
CA PRO A 71 -21.32 -6.82 -11.86
C PRO A 71 -22.14 -5.81 -12.71
N TYR A 72 -21.47 -5.03 -13.55
CA TYR A 72 -22.08 -3.97 -14.36
C TYR A 72 -22.52 -4.58 -15.69
N GLN A 73 -23.84 -4.69 -15.88
CA GLN A 73 -24.41 -5.45 -17.00
C GLN A 73 -24.62 -4.61 -18.27
N PHE A 74 -24.71 -3.28 -18.14
CA PHE A 74 -25.09 -2.41 -19.25
C PHE A 74 -23.86 -1.73 -19.85
N LYS A 75 -23.53 -2.15 -21.07
CA LYS A 75 -22.46 -1.59 -21.90
C LYS A 75 -23.02 -0.41 -22.70
N PHE A 76 -22.37 0.74 -22.57
CA PHE A 76 -22.62 1.93 -23.37
C PHE A 76 -21.34 2.33 -24.10
N THR A 77 -21.47 2.98 -25.23
CA THR A 77 -20.33 3.47 -26.01
C THR A 77 -20.42 4.99 -26.04
N THR A 78 -19.33 5.69 -25.74
CA THR A 78 -19.26 7.15 -25.86
C THR A 78 -19.31 7.59 -27.32
N GLN A 79 -19.52 8.88 -27.58
CA GLN A 79 -19.44 9.43 -28.95
C GLN A 79 -18.10 9.12 -29.65
N LYS A 80 -17.01 8.94 -28.88
CA LYS A 80 -15.67 8.60 -29.39
C LYS A 80 -15.38 7.11 -29.47
N GLY A 81 -16.37 6.24 -29.27
CA GLY A 81 -16.21 4.80 -29.42
C GLY A 81 -15.60 4.08 -28.22
N THR A 82 -15.50 4.72 -27.05
CA THR A 82 -15.03 4.05 -25.82
C THR A 82 -16.20 3.35 -25.14
N ASP A 83 -16.03 2.07 -24.88
CA ASP A 83 -17.00 1.29 -24.14
C ASP A 83 -16.88 1.54 -22.64
N PHE A 84 -18.00 1.79 -21.97
CA PHE A 84 -18.10 1.95 -20.53
C PHE A 84 -19.32 1.23 -19.99
N TYR A 85 -19.23 0.78 -18.75
CA TYR A 85 -20.22 -0.06 -18.09
C TYR A 85 -20.89 0.71 -16.97
N VAL A 86 -22.22 0.67 -16.91
CA VAL A 86 -23.00 1.34 -15.84
C VAL A 86 -23.85 0.33 -15.07
N LYS A 87 -24.14 0.65 -13.81
CA LYS A 87 -24.82 -0.25 -12.88
C LYS A 87 -26.32 -0.37 -13.16
N THR A 88 -26.94 0.68 -13.71
CA THR A 88 -28.39 0.83 -13.75
C THR A 88 -28.93 0.91 -15.18
N GLY A 89 -30.02 0.20 -15.46
CA GLY A 89 -30.74 0.30 -16.73
C GLY A 89 -31.49 1.64 -16.94
N ARG A 90 -31.62 2.47 -15.88
CA ARG A 90 -32.20 3.82 -15.96
C ARG A 90 -31.19 4.89 -16.37
N PHE A 91 -29.97 4.49 -16.73
CA PHE A 91 -28.91 5.41 -17.10
C PHE A 91 -29.29 6.30 -18.30
N GLU A 92 -29.98 5.76 -19.31
CA GLU A 92 -30.46 6.56 -20.45
C GLU A 92 -31.56 7.57 -20.06
N GLN A 93 -32.39 7.24 -19.07
CA GLN A 93 -33.42 8.16 -18.56
C GLN A 93 -32.83 9.28 -17.70
N ALA A 94 -31.79 8.97 -16.92
CA ALA A 94 -31.10 9.94 -16.06
C ALA A 94 -30.10 10.82 -16.84
N TYR A 95 -29.50 10.27 -17.89
CA TYR A 95 -28.50 10.92 -18.73
C TYR A 95 -28.85 10.71 -20.21
N PRO A 96 -29.85 11.44 -20.72
CA PRO A 96 -30.26 11.33 -22.12
C PRO A 96 -29.10 11.73 -23.05
N PRO A 97 -29.09 11.20 -24.28
CA PRO A 97 -28.16 11.63 -25.33
C PRO A 97 -28.18 13.15 -25.47
N ASP A 98 -27.03 13.76 -25.72
CA ASP A 98 -26.84 15.21 -25.91
C ASP A 98 -27.10 16.11 -24.69
N SER A 99 -27.44 15.55 -23.52
CA SER A 99 -27.52 16.35 -22.30
C SER A 99 -26.12 16.84 -21.86
N PRO A 100 -26.00 18.05 -21.28
CA PRO A 100 -24.72 18.55 -20.80
C PRO A 100 -24.14 17.68 -19.67
N GLN A 101 -25.02 17.05 -18.89
CA GLN A 101 -24.63 16.08 -17.86
C GLN A 101 -24.03 14.82 -18.49
N ARG A 102 -24.60 14.32 -19.60
CA ARG A 102 -24.08 13.19 -20.35
C ARG A 102 -22.72 13.51 -20.97
N MET A 103 -22.58 14.66 -21.63
CA MET A 103 -21.31 15.08 -22.23
C MET A 103 -20.19 15.21 -21.18
N LYS A 104 -20.51 15.78 -20.01
CA LYS A 104 -19.54 15.90 -18.92
C LYS A 104 -19.10 14.53 -18.39
N LEU A 105 -20.04 13.59 -18.25
CA LEU A 105 -19.75 12.23 -17.81
C LEU A 105 -18.91 11.48 -18.83
N GLU A 106 -19.26 11.54 -20.12
CA GLU A 106 -18.47 10.94 -21.19
C GLU A 106 -17.06 11.53 -21.28
N ALA A 107 -16.91 12.87 -21.17
CA ALA A 107 -15.59 13.50 -21.12
C ALA A 107 -14.74 13.01 -19.92
N GLN A 108 -15.38 12.76 -18.77
CA GLN A 108 -14.72 12.16 -17.61
C GLN A 108 -14.29 10.72 -17.87
N VAL A 109 -15.17 9.91 -18.48
CA VAL A 109 -14.88 8.52 -18.88
C VAL A 109 -13.69 8.49 -19.83
N GLU A 110 -13.67 9.35 -20.85
CA GLU A 110 -12.59 9.44 -21.83
C GLU A 110 -11.26 9.85 -21.20
N THR A 111 -11.29 10.84 -20.31
CA THR A 111 -10.09 11.31 -19.60
C THR A 111 -9.51 10.17 -18.75
N GLN A 112 -10.37 9.47 -18.01
CA GLN A 112 -9.96 8.35 -17.16
C GLN A 112 -9.48 7.14 -17.98
N TYR A 113 -10.07 6.91 -19.15
CA TYR A 113 -9.60 5.89 -20.09
C TYR A 113 -8.18 6.19 -20.54
N VAL A 114 -7.94 7.39 -21.07
CA VAL A 114 -6.61 7.79 -21.56
C VAL A 114 -5.58 7.75 -20.45
N SER A 115 -5.89 8.27 -19.26
CA SER A 115 -4.94 8.29 -18.15
C SER A 115 -4.55 6.88 -17.71
N THR A 116 -5.54 6.01 -17.53
CA THR A 116 -5.33 4.63 -17.06
C THR A 116 -4.49 3.83 -18.06
N TYR A 117 -4.84 3.90 -19.36
CA TYR A 117 -4.10 3.19 -20.40
C TYR A 117 -2.72 3.80 -20.68
N ALA A 118 -2.54 5.12 -20.50
CA ALA A 118 -1.24 5.75 -20.60
C ALA A 118 -0.30 5.28 -19.48
N ASP A 119 -0.79 5.10 -18.27
CA ASP A 119 0.01 4.60 -17.15
C ASP A 119 0.41 3.13 -17.35
N PHE A 120 -0.52 2.28 -17.80
CA PHE A 120 -0.19 0.92 -18.20
C PHE A 120 0.82 0.89 -19.35
N CYS A 121 0.64 1.76 -20.35
CA CYS A 121 1.55 1.87 -21.48
C CYS A 121 2.99 2.23 -21.03
N LYS A 122 3.17 3.15 -20.08
CA LYS A 122 4.51 3.46 -19.53
C LYS A 122 5.18 2.22 -18.94
N ILE A 123 4.44 1.41 -18.18
CA ILE A 123 4.97 0.18 -17.57
C ILE A 123 5.34 -0.85 -18.65
N GLU A 124 4.50 -0.99 -19.69
CA GLU A 124 4.78 -1.87 -20.83
C GLU A 124 6.05 -1.46 -21.59
N VAL A 125 6.24 -0.15 -21.85
CA VAL A 125 7.45 0.36 -22.52
C VAL A 125 8.70 -0.05 -21.74
N LEU A 126 8.67 0.08 -20.41
CA LEU A 126 9.81 -0.29 -19.57
C LEU A 126 10.12 -1.79 -19.70
N ARG A 127 9.11 -2.66 -19.61
CA ARG A 127 9.29 -4.12 -19.74
C ARG A 127 9.68 -4.57 -21.16
N PHE A 128 9.23 -3.84 -22.17
CA PHE A 128 9.57 -4.13 -23.57
C PHE A 128 11.06 -3.87 -23.85
N ARG A 129 11.63 -2.82 -23.26
CA ARG A 129 13.07 -2.49 -23.43
C ARG A 129 14.01 -3.55 -22.87
N GLU A 130 13.55 -4.31 -21.87
CA GLU A 130 14.29 -5.46 -21.30
C GLU A 130 14.09 -6.76 -22.09
N GLY A 131 13.38 -6.73 -23.22
CA GLY A 131 13.16 -7.90 -24.08
C GLY A 131 12.17 -8.93 -23.52
N HIS A 132 11.48 -8.61 -22.42
CA HIS A 132 10.56 -9.52 -21.75
C HIS A 132 9.22 -9.74 -22.49
N PHE A 133 8.86 -8.84 -23.41
CA PHE A 133 7.59 -8.90 -24.14
C PHE A 133 7.77 -8.47 -25.60
N SER A 134 7.09 -9.17 -26.52
CA SER A 134 7.12 -8.87 -27.97
C SER A 134 6.01 -7.88 -28.39
N LYS A 135 4.99 -7.69 -27.57
CA LYS A 135 3.83 -6.82 -27.88
C LYS A 135 3.46 -5.95 -26.68
N MET A 136 2.96 -4.75 -26.96
CA MET A 136 2.53 -3.75 -25.97
C MET A 136 1.04 -3.46 -26.16
N PRO A 137 0.15 -4.38 -25.73
CA PRO A 137 -1.26 -4.32 -26.05
C PRO A 137 -1.95 -3.06 -25.53
N HIS A 138 -1.58 -2.52 -24.36
CA HIS A 138 -2.21 -1.31 -23.82
C HIS A 138 -1.75 -0.06 -24.58
N CYS A 139 -0.46 0.03 -24.93
CA CYS A 139 0.03 1.12 -25.78
C CYS A 139 -0.60 1.11 -27.18
N ASP A 140 -0.76 -0.06 -27.79
CA ASP A 140 -1.37 -0.18 -29.12
C ASP A 140 -2.86 0.21 -29.10
N LEU A 141 -3.57 -0.18 -28.04
CA LEU A 141 -4.96 0.23 -27.82
C LEU A 141 -5.07 1.75 -27.66
N LEU A 142 -4.19 2.36 -26.85
CA LEU A 142 -4.16 3.81 -26.63
C LEU A 142 -3.89 4.57 -27.92
N LYS A 143 -2.94 4.10 -28.74
CA LYS A 143 -2.65 4.69 -30.05
C LYS A 143 -3.84 4.64 -30.99
N ARG A 144 -4.54 3.50 -31.05
CA ARG A 144 -5.76 3.36 -31.87
C ARG A 144 -6.86 4.30 -31.39
N TYR A 145 -7.04 4.42 -30.08
CA TYR A 145 -8.00 5.34 -29.49
C TYR A 145 -7.69 6.80 -29.87
N MET A 146 -6.44 7.24 -29.69
CA MET A 146 -6.01 8.59 -30.07
C MET A 146 -6.11 8.86 -31.58
N ALA A 147 -6.00 7.83 -32.42
CA ALA A 147 -6.15 7.96 -33.87
C ALA A 147 -7.62 8.15 -34.29
N VAL A 148 -8.57 7.57 -33.56
CA VAL A 148 -10.02 7.73 -33.81
C VAL A 148 -10.56 9.02 -33.19
N ALA A 149 -10.00 9.46 -32.06
CA ALA A 149 -10.43 10.67 -31.35
C ALA A 149 -9.96 12.00 -32.01
N ARG A 150 -9.37 11.93 -33.21
CA ARG A 150 -8.78 13.06 -33.94
C ARG A 150 -9.64 13.43 -35.13
#